data_AF-A0A4Q0IW93-F1
#
_entry.id   AF-A0A4Q0IW93-F1
#
_cell.length_a   1.000
_cell.length_b   1.000
_cell.length_c   1.000
_cell.angle_alpha   90.00
_cell.angle_beta   90.00
_cell.angle_gamma   90.00
#
_symmetry.space_group_name_H-M   'P 1'
#
loop_
_entity.id
_entity.type
_entity.pdbx_description
1 polymer ?
#
loop_
_entity_poly.entity_id
_entity_poly.type
_entity_poly.pdbx_seq_one_letter_code
_entity_poly.pdbx_strand_id
1 'polypeptide(L)'
;MATVTLVPQRCAAQMPIKYNMVRQVMPDSTDLAYYGKKHFWRAAGEVVGFNIGLWAFDRYVQHGDWAYINLNTIKENFKHGFIWDNDQLGTNTFLHPYNGSLYYAAGRSNGFNYWQSELFAIAGSAMWELFMECEYPSTNDVIATPIGGAVLGETLFRASDALLDDRTGGMERFEREFASFLLSPMRGINRIVTGQAWRRRATSGRMFGTPNIFMQISLGVKTMAFQGRMRSPYVGASMLLDFEYGDRFEAKSTKPYDYFTVRAELQGMKYQPVLSQLNIKGRLLSREVLDHKNSSGSIGLYQHFDFYDSDTITNIDKVPYKLGVPASVGVGFLFRDVERKCYIFDCYAHANAIILGSILSDHYWTDERNYNFASGFSLKGGANITWNRKKASLSVSHEYYRLFTWKGYKPGTNLDEVDFRTLNVMGDKSVASFNVTEVRFDYQLLKKLYGTVLFSNKVRSTHYRDWPDHVSSTMSLYAMLTYKF
;
A
#
# COMPACT_ATOMS: atom_id res chain seq x y z
N MET A 1 -17.26 11.39 48.09
CA MET A 1 -16.17 11.14 47.14
C MET A 1 -16.76 11.10 45.74
N ALA A 2 -16.59 12.16 44.96
CA ALA A 2 -17.08 12.24 43.59
C ALA A 2 -16.06 11.58 42.66
N THR A 3 -16.44 10.48 42.04
CA THR A 3 -15.64 9.79 41.02
C THR A 3 -15.64 10.65 39.76
N VAL A 4 -14.59 11.46 39.59
CA VAL A 4 -14.35 12.21 38.36
C VAL A 4 -14.06 11.21 37.26
N THR A 5 -15.06 10.99 36.40
CA THR A 5 -14.90 10.26 35.14
C THR A 5 -14.04 11.13 34.24
N LEU A 6 -12.74 10.84 34.17
CA LEU A 6 -11.85 11.43 33.17
C LEU A 6 -12.34 11.02 31.79
N VAL A 7 -13.01 11.95 31.10
CA VAL A 7 -13.26 11.87 29.67
C VAL A 7 -11.89 11.76 28.99
N PRO A 8 -11.60 10.71 28.21
CA PRO A 8 -10.36 10.66 27.45
C PRO A 8 -10.38 11.82 26.45
N GLN A 9 -9.49 12.79 26.65
CA GLN A 9 -9.25 13.83 25.68
C GLN A 9 -8.70 13.17 24.42
N ARG A 10 -9.39 13.41 23.29
CA ARG A 10 -9.08 12.86 21.97
C ARG A 10 -7.67 13.24 21.55
N CYS A 11 -6.75 12.29 21.57
CA CYS A 11 -5.51 12.38 20.81
C CYS A 11 -5.74 11.77 19.42
N ALA A 12 -5.28 12.46 18.38
CA ALA A 12 -5.34 12.01 16.99
C ALA A 12 -4.35 12.81 16.11
N ALA A 13 -3.22 12.24 15.71
CA ALA A 13 -2.48 12.53 14.45
C ALA A 13 -2.36 11.19 13.74
N GLN A 14 -2.25 11.02 12.43
CA GLN A 14 -1.65 11.75 11.31
C GLN A 14 -2.76 12.37 10.39
N MET A 15 -2.41 13.16 9.37
CA MET A 15 -3.21 14.30 8.84
C MET A 15 -3.29 15.49 9.84
N PRO A 16 -2.79 16.69 9.47
CA PRO A 16 -2.67 17.83 10.39
C PRO A 16 -4.02 18.35 10.91
N ILE A 17 -5.06 18.30 10.06
CA ILE A 17 -6.40 18.81 10.35
C ILE A 17 -7.41 17.67 10.18
N LYS A 18 -8.18 17.41 11.24
CA LYS A 18 -9.10 16.27 11.32
C LYS A 18 -10.54 16.71 11.58
N TYR A 19 -11.47 16.01 10.94
CA TYR A 19 -12.90 16.06 11.23
C TYR A 19 -13.35 14.62 11.53
N ASN A 20 -14.11 14.44 12.62
CA ASN A 20 -14.61 13.10 12.94
C ASN A 20 -15.77 12.78 12.02
N MET A 21 -15.63 11.75 11.18
CA MET A 21 -16.70 11.30 10.30
C MET A 21 -17.80 10.54 11.05
N VAL A 22 -17.42 9.70 12.02
CA VAL A 22 -18.35 8.81 12.73
C VAL A 22 -18.00 8.74 14.22
N ARG A 23 -18.99 8.45 15.06
CA ARG A 23 -18.77 8.17 16.49
C ARG A 23 -18.06 6.82 16.64
N GLN A 24 -17.00 6.79 17.45
CA GLN A 24 -16.29 5.56 17.79
C GLN A 24 -17.20 4.64 18.62
N VAL A 25 -17.22 3.35 18.26
CA VAL A 25 -18.01 2.31 18.94
C VAL A 25 -17.16 1.04 19.00
N MET A 26 -17.11 0.38 20.15
CA MET A 26 -16.38 -0.88 20.29
C MET A 26 -17.09 -2.03 19.56
N PRO A 27 -16.37 -3.06 19.10
CA PRO A 27 -17.00 -4.25 18.51
C PRO A 27 -17.92 -4.97 19.49
N ASP A 28 -19.04 -5.49 18.98
CA ASP A 28 -20.00 -6.28 19.76
C ASP A 28 -19.46 -7.69 20.03
N SER A 29 -19.60 -8.18 21.26
CA SER A 29 -19.11 -9.52 21.65
C SER A 29 -19.79 -10.64 20.85
N THR A 30 -21.04 -10.46 20.46
CA THR A 30 -21.80 -11.40 19.63
C THR A 30 -21.21 -11.48 18.22
N ASP A 31 -20.80 -10.34 17.66
CA ASP A 31 -20.14 -10.29 16.35
C ASP A 31 -18.77 -10.91 16.40
N LEU A 32 -17.98 -10.62 17.43
CA LEU A 32 -16.68 -11.24 17.65
C LEU A 32 -16.79 -12.76 17.78
N ALA A 33 -17.77 -13.26 18.53
CA ALA A 33 -17.99 -14.70 18.71
C ALA A 33 -18.48 -15.38 17.42
N TYR A 34 -19.28 -14.68 16.60
CA TYR A 34 -19.79 -15.21 15.34
C TYR A 34 -18.70 -15.24 14.25
N TYR A 35 -18.06 -14.10 13.99
CA TYR A 35 -17.05 -13.95 12.94
C TYR A 35 -15.66 -14.46 13.35
N GLY A 36 -15.44 -14.76 14.63
CA GLY A 36 -14.21 -15.40 15.11
C GLY A 36 -14.16 -16.92 14.87
N LYS A 37 -15.25 -17.54 14.39
CA LYS A 37 -15.26 -18.97 14.06
C LYS A 37 -14.48 -19.25 12.78
N LYS A 38 -13.51 -20.16 12.88
CA LYS A 38 -12.62 -20.51 11.78
C LYS A 38 -13.26 -21.53 10.85
N HIS A 39 -13.27 -21.21 9.56
CA HIS A 39 -13.80 -22.09 8.51
C HIS A 39 -12.71 -22.43 7.49
N PHE A 40 -11.79 -23.33 7.85
CA PHE A 40 -10.62 -23.67 7.04
C PHE A 40 -10.97 -24.11 5.62
N TRP A 41 -11.85 -25.11 5.46
CA TRP A 41 -12.20 -25.66 4.15
C TRP A 41 -12.86 -24.64 3.23
N ARG A 42 -13.64 -23.70 3.80
CA ARG A 42 -14.25 -22.62 3.01
C ARG A 42 -13.19 -21.62 2.55
N ALA A 43 -12.27 -21.22 3.44
CA ALA A 43 -11.16 -20.34 3.08
C ALA A 43 -10.24 -20.98 2.01
N ALA A 44 -9.86 -22.24 2.19
CA ALA A 44 -9.04 -22.97 1.22
C ALA A 44 -9.77 -23.13 -0.13
N GLY A 45 -11.06 -23.45 -0.11
CA GLY A 45 -11.89 -23.53 -1.31
C GLY A 45 -12.03 -22.18 -2.03
N GLU A 46 -12.11 -21.08 -1.29
CA GLU A 46 -12.11 -19.72 -1.85
C GLU A 46 -10.78 -19.37 -2.54
N VAL A 47 -9.64 -19.71 -1.94
CA VAL A 47 -8.32 -19.52 -2.55
C VAL A 47 -8.15 -20.35 -3.81
N VAL A 48 -8.44 -21.65 -3.73
CA VAL A 48 -8.33 -22.57 -4.88
C VAL A 48 -9.32 -22.16 -5.99
N GLY A 49 -10.55 -21.83 -5.62
CA GLY A 49 -11.57 -21.39 -6.55
C GLY A 49 -11.20 -20.08 -7.26
N PHE A 50 -10.62 -19.12 -6.53
CA PHE A 50 -10.09 -17.90 -7.14
C PHE A 50 -8.97 -18.21 -8.14
N ASN A 51 -7.98 -19.04 -7.77
CA ASN A 51 -6.88 -19.42 -8.67
C ASN A 51 -7.39 -20.09 -9.95
N ILE A 52 -8.32 -21.05 -9.82
CA ILE A 52 -8.93 -21.71 -10.97
C ILE A 52 -9.69 -20.69 -11.83
N GLY A 53 -10.41 -19.76 -11.21
CA GLY A 53 -11.15 -18.71 -11.92
C GLY A 53 -10.22 -17.76 -12.69
N LEU A 54 -9.15 -17.30 -12.06
CA LEU A 54 -8.15 -16.43 -12.67
C LEU A 54 -7.44 -17.15 -13.83
N TRP A 55 -6.97 -18.38 -13.61
CA TRP A 55 -6.39 -19.20 -14.67
C TRP A 55 -7.35 -19.43 -15.85
N ALA A 56 -8.62 -19.71 -15.56
CA ALA A 56 -9.62 -19.89 -16.63
C ALA A 56 -9.82 -18.59 -17.42
N PHE A 57 -9.83 -17.44 -16.74
CA PHE A 57 -9.88 -16.14 -17.41
C PHE A 57 -8.64 -15.91 -18.29
N ASP A 58 -7.44 -16.17 -17.78
CA ASP A 58 -6.21 -15.98 -18.54
C ASP A 58 -6.14 -16.93 -19.74
N ARG A 59 -6.57 -18.18 -19.56
CA ARG A 59 -6.55 -19.21 -20.61
C ARG A 59 -7.57 -18.97 -21.72
N TYR A 60 -8.80 -18.63 -21.35
CA TYR A 60 -9.95 -18.61 -22.27
C TYR A 60 -10.36 -17.21 -22.72
N VAL A 61 -9.98 -16.16 -21.98
CA VAL A 61 -10.34 -14.77 -22.31
C VAL A 61 -9.11 -13.96 -22.73
N GLN A 62 -8.04 -13.96 -21.92
CA GLN A 62 -6.81 -13.24 -22.30
C GLN A 62 -5.97 -13.99 -23.34
N HIS A 63 -6.12 -15.32 -23.39
CA HIS A 63 -5.24 -16.21 -24.15
C HIS A 63 -3.76 -16.04 -23.80
N GLY A 64 -3.46 -15.76 -22.53
CA GLY A 64 -2.11 -15.64 -22.00
C GLY A 64 -1.32 -16.92 -22.27
N ASP A 65 -0.12 -16.79 -22.80
CA ASP A 65 0.76 -17.90 -23.16
C ASP A 65 1.23 -18.69 -21.93
N TRP A 66 1.37 -18.03 -20.78
CA TRP A 66 1.64 -18.66 -19.48
C TRP A 66 0.52 -19.59 -18.98
N ALA A 67 -0.72 -19.43 -19.44
CA ALA A 67 -1.88 -20.14 -18.89
C ALA A 67 -2.08 -21.57 -19.45
N TYR A 68 -1.22 -22.03 -20.38
CA TYR A 68 -1.35 -23.33 -21.06
C TYR A 68 -0.70 -24.47 -20.27
N ILE A 69 -1.30 -24.82 -19.13
CA ILE A 69 -0.74 -25.78 -18.17
C ILE A 69 -1.04 -27.25 -18.50
N ASN A 70 -0.14 -28.15 -18.10
CA ASN A 70 -0.36 -29.59 -18.04
C ASN A 70 0.57 -30.25 -16.99
N LEU A 71 0.43 -31.56 -16.76
CA LEU A 71 1.26 -32.25 -15.76
C LEU A 71 2.78 -32.16 -16.03
N ASN A 72 3.19 -32.02 -17.30
CA ASN A 72 4.61 -31.85 -17.63
C ASN A 72 5.10 -30.45 -17.25
N THR A 73 4.31 -29.40 -17.47
CA THR A 73 4.70 -28.02 -17.09
C THR A 73 4.87 -27.93 -15.57
N ILE A 74 3.90 -28.46 -14.81
CA ILE A 74 3.98 -28.53 -13.35
C ILE A 74 5.25 -29.27 -12.91
N LYS A 75 5.54 -30.44 -13.51
CA LYS A 75 6.75 -31.21 -13.20
C LYS A 75 8.03 -30.41 -13.48
N GLU A 76 8.10 -29.68 -14.58
CA GLU A 76 9.27 -28.85 -14.89
C GLU A 76 9.39 -27.65 -13.94
N ASN A 77 8.29 -27.03 -13.48
CA ASN A 77 8.33 -25.97 -12.47
C ASN A 77 9.00 -26.44 -11.17
N PHE A 78 8.62 -27.63 -10.67
CA PHE A 78 9.25 -28.23 -9.49
C PHE A 78 10.71 -28.62 -9.69
N LYS A 79 11.10 -29.03 -10.91
CA LYS A 79 12.45 -29.49 -11.23
C LYS A 79 13.42 -28.33 -11.45
N HIS A 80 12.99 -27.27 -12.13
CA HIS A 80 13.80 -26.10 -12.43
C HIS A 80 13.92 -25.18 -11.20
N GLY A 81 12.80 -24.93 -10.52
CA GLY A 81 12.73 -24.00 -9.40
C GLY A 81 12.73 -22.53 -9.83
N PHE A 82 12.89 -21.67 -8.83
CA PHE A 82 12.55 -20.26 -8.93
C PHE A 82 13.54 -19.40 -9.73
N ILE A 83 13.01 -18.47 -10.52
CA ILE A 83 13.75 -17.45 -11.26
C ILE A 83 13.27 -16.04 -10.90
N TRP A 84 13.91 -14.99 -11.40
CA TRP A 84 13.36 -13.63 -11.31
C TRP A 84 12.71 -13.33 -12.65
N ASP A 85 11.42 -13.03 -12.67
CA ASP A 85 10.70 -12.72 -13.92
C ASP A 85 11.05 -11.33 -14.47
N ASN A 86 10.40 -11.01 -15.59
CA ASN A 86 10.54 -9.76 -16.32
C ASN A 86 9.23 -9.00 -16.47
N ASP A 87 8.30 -9.19 -15.53
CA ASP A 87 7.03 -8.48 -15.52
C ASP A 87 7.23 -6.99 -15.23
N GLN A 88 6.35 -6.16 -15.79
CA GLN A 88 6.33 -4.73 -15.51
C GLN A 88 6.10 -4.41 -14.02
N LEU A 89 6.56 -3.23 -13.59
CA LEU A 89 6.55 -2.80 -12.19
C LEU A 89 5.13 -2.82 -11.59
N GLY A 90 4.14 -2.37 -12.36
CA GLY A 90 2.74 -2.36 -11.92
C GLY A 90 2.23 -3.77 -11.61
N THR A 91 2.64 -4.77 -12.38
CA THR A 91 2.27 -6.17 -12.12
C THR A 91 2.97 -6.67 -10.86
N ASN A 92 4.30 -6.62 -10.87
CA ASN A 92 5.18 -7.15 -9.82
C ASN A 92 4.99 -6.51 -8.44
N THR A 93 4.64 -5.23 -8.42
CA THR A 93 4.60 -4.45 -7.18
C THR A 93 3.22 -3.95 -6.81
N PHE A 94 2.20 -4.16 -7.65
CA PHE A 94 0.82 -3.82 -7.29
C PHE A 94 -0.17 -4.95 -7.61
N LEU A 95 -0.25 -5.47 -8.84
CA LEU A 95 -1.24 -6.49 -9.19
C LEU A 95 -1.01 -7.82 -8.46
N HIS A 96 0.23 -8.29 -8.39
CA HIS A 96 0.59 -9.48 -7.62
C HIS A 96 0.26 -9.32 -6.13
N PRO A 97 0.71 -8.25 -5.43
CA PRO A 97 0.20 -7.92 -4.09
C PRO A 97 -1.32 -7.83 -4.00
N TYR A 98 -2.02 -7.28 -5.00
CA TYR A 98 -3.48 -7.24 -5.01
C TYR A 98 -4.10 -8.65 -5.07
N ASN A 99 -3.58 -9.56 -5.89
CA ASN A 99 -3.99 -10.97 -5.88
C ASN A 99 -3.71 -11.62 -4.51
N GLY A 100 -2.55 -11.35 -3.92
CA GLY A 100 -2.24 -11.74 -2.55
C GLY A 100 -3.25 -11.24 -1.52
N SER A 101 -3.78 -10.03 -1.72
CA SER A 101 -4.82 -9.44 -0.86
C SER A 101 -6.14 -10.21 -0.92
N LEU A 102 -6.46 -10.84 -2.06
CA LEU A 102 -7.65 -11.65 -2.24
C LEU A 102 -7.53 -12.98 -1.50
N TYR A 103 -6.39 -13.67 -1.63
CA TYR A 103 -6.09 -14.87 -0.83
C TYR A 103 -6.12 -14.57 0.68
N TYR A 104 -5.51 -13.45 1.08
CA TYR A 104 -5.52 -12.98 2.46
C TYR A 104 -6.95 -12.73 2.96
N ALA A 105 -7.77 -12.04 2.16
CA ALA A 105 -9.15 -11.74 2.49
C ALA A 105 -10.03 -13.00 2.57
N ALA A 106 -9.73 -14.06 1.80
CA ALA A 106 -10.38 -15.37 1.96
C ALA A 106 -10.13 -15.93 3.38
N GLY A 107 -8.89 -15.87 3.88
CA GLY A 107 -8.59 -16.20 5.27
C GLY A 107 -9.36 -15.32 6.27
N ARG A 108 -9.27 -13.99 6.13
CA ARG A 108 -9.88 -13.05 7.08
C ARG A 108 -11.40 -13.18 7.17
N SER A 109 -12.07 -13.33 6.02
CA SER A 109 -13.53 -13.49 5.94
C SER A 109 -14.01 -14.81 6.56
N ASN A 110 -13.10 -15.76 6.76
CA ASN A 110 -13.36 -17.06 7.35
C ASN A 110 -12.88 -17.20 8.80
N GLY A 111 -12.69 -16.07 9.50
CA GLY A 111 -12.43 -16.01 10.93
C GLY A 111 -10.97 -16.20 11.33
N PHE A 112 -10.05 -16.25 10.37
CA PHE A 112 -8.62 -16.27 10.66
C PHE A 112 -8.12 -14.87 11.03
N ASN A 113 -7.15 -14.80 11.94
CA ASN A 113 -6.54 -13.54 12.34
C ASN A 113 -5.53 -13.05 11.27
N TYR A 114 -4.86 -11.92 11.55
CA TYR A 114 -3.89 -11.31 10.62
C TYR A 114 -2.84 -12.31 10.12
N TRP A 115 -2.07 -12.89 11.05
CA TRP A 115 -0.97 -13.80 10.76
C TRP A 115 -1.41 -15.12 10.13
N GLN A 116 -2.57 -15.63 10.54
CA GLN A 116 -3.13 -16.86 9.95
C GLN A 116 -3.61 -16.64 8.52
N SER A 117 -4.11 -15.45 8.20
CA SER A 117 -4.59 -15.12 6.86
C SER A 117 -3.45 -14.93 5.87
N GLU A 118 -2.28 -14.51 6.36
CA GLU A 118 -1.05 -14.45 5.56
C GLU A 118 -0.63 -15.84 5.03
N LEU A 119 -0.88 -16.92 5.78
CA LEU A 119 -0.62 -18.28 5.30
C LEU A 119 -1.47 -18.65 4.08
N PHE A 120 -2.69 -18.12 3.97
CA PHE A 120 -3.52 -18.31 2.77
C PHE A 120 -2.97 -17.53 1.58
N ALA A 121 -2.42 -16.34 1.81
CA ALA A 121 -1.73 -15.58 0.77
C ALA A 121 -0.46 -16.27 0.27
N ILE A 122 0.34 -16.83 1.18
CA ILE A 122 1.52 -17.63 0.84
C ILE A 122 1.10 -18.87 0.03
N ALA A 123 0.10 -19.62 0.52
CA ALA A 123 -0.36 -20.83 -0.16
C ALA A 123 -1.00 -20.53 -1.52
N GLY A 124 -1.77 -19.45 -1.64
CA GLY A 124 -2.40 -19.02 -2.89
C GLY A 124 -1.37 -18.61 -3.94
N SER A 125 -0.36 -17.83 -3.54
CA SER A 125 0.78 -17.47 -4.40
C SER A 125 1.57 -18.70 -4.80
N ALA A 126 1.97 -19.56 -3.86
CA ALA A 126 2.71 -20.78 -4.20
C ALA A 126 1.90 -21.73 -5.10
N MET A 127 0.58 -21.80 -4.93
CA MET A 127 -0.28 -22.56 -5.83
C MET A 127 -0.26 -21.99 -7.25
N TRP A 128 -0.32 -20.66 -7.39
CA TRP A 128 -0.26 -19.99 -8.69
C TRP A 128 1.04 -20.35 -9.42
N GLU A 129 2.17 -20.01 -8.83
CA GLU A 129 3.52 -20.18 -9.41
C GLU A 129 3.86 -21.65 -9.76
N LEU A 130 3.46 -22.59 -8.90
CA LEU A 130 3.87 -23.98 -9.05
C LEU A 130 2.90 -24.82 -9.90
N PHE A 131 1.64 -24.39 -10.04
CA PHE A 131 0.60 -25.22 -10.65
C PHE A 131 -0.23 -24.54 -11.74
N MET A 132 -0.31 -23.20 -11.75
CA MET A 132 -1.25 -22.45 -12.60
C MET A 132 -0.56 -21.75 -13.78
N GLU A 133 0.75 -21.92 -13.94
CA GLU A 133 1.54 -21.36 -15.03
C GLU A 133 2.41 -22.42 -15.70
N CYS A 134 2.70 -22.23 -17.00
CA CYS A 134 3.70 -23.02 -17.72
C CYS A 134 5.08 -22.35 -17.76
N GLU A 135 5.21 -21.17 -17.18
CA GLU A 135 6.47 -20.49 -16.95
C GLU A 135 7.11 -20.97 -15.65
N TYR A 136 8.42 -20.74 -15.50
CA TYR A 136 9.12 -21.11 -14.28
C TYR A 136 8.71 -20.18 -13.14
N PRO A 137 8.56 -20.71 -11.92
CA PRO A 137 8.01 -19.96 -10.82
C PRO A 137 8.88 -18.75 -10.42
N SER A 138 8.26 -17.65 -10.05
CA SER A 138 8.89 -16.36 -9.79
C SER A 138 9.28 -16.16 -8.32
N THR A 139 10.55 -15.86 -8.09
CA THR A 139 11.16 -15.62 -6.77
C THR A 139 10.58 -14.37 -6.13
N ASN A 140 10.42 -13.30 -6.90
CA ASN A 140 9.83 -12.07 -6.44
C ASN A 140 8.36 -12.27 -6.09
N ASP A 141 7.59 -13.04 -6.87
CA ASP A 141 6.15 -13.13 -6.67
C ASP A 141 5.78 -13.92 -5.43
N VAL A 142 6.49 -15.00 -5.12
CA VAL A 142 6.31 -15.71 -3.84
C VAL A 142 6.70 -14.88 -2.61
N ILE A 143 7.30 -13.70 -2.79
CA ILE A 143 7.62 -12.74 -1.71
C ILE A 143 6.66 -11.55 -1.74
N ALA A 144 6.54 -10.87 -2.89
CA ALA A 144 5.77 -9.66 -3.09
C ALA A 144 4.27 -9.92 -2.94
N THR A 145 3.75 -10.99 -3.55
CA THR A 145 2.34 -11.37 -3.50
C THR A 145 1.86 -11.55 -2.07
N PRO A 146 2.43 -12.45 -1.23
CA PRO A 146 1.91 -12.65 0.11
C PRO A 146 2.18 -11.47 1.05
N ILE A 147 3.39 -10.90 1.06
CA ILE A 147 3.76 -9.87 2.04
C ILE A 147 3.05 -8.55 1.71
N GLY A 148 3.09 -8.12 0.44
CA GLY A 148 2.36 -6.94 -0.01
C GLY A 148 0.84 -7.16 0.03
N GLY A 149 0.39 -8.38 -0.24
CA GLY A 149 -1.00 -8.79 -0.15
C GLY A 149 -1.58 -8.75 1.25
N ALA A 150 -0.79 -9.07 2.29
CA ALA A 150 -1.23 -8.88 3.67
C ALA A 150 -1.47 -7.40 4.00
N VAL A 151 -0.62 -6.50 3.49
CA VAL A 151 -0.76 -5.04 3.70
C VAL A 151 -2.04 -4.50 3.05
N LEU A 152 -2.22 -4.80 1.75
CA LEU A 152 -3.40 -4.39 0.99
C LEU A 152 -4.65 -5.07 1.54
N GLY A 153 -4.58 -6.37 1.80
CA GLY A 153 -5.69 -7.20 2.24
C GLY A 153 -6.25 -6.77 3.58
N GLU A 154 -5.41 -6.53 4.59
CA GLU A 154 -5.90 -6.08 5.90
C GLU A 154 -6.46 -4.65 5.84
N THR A 155 -5.84 -3.78 5.06
CA THR A 155 -6.30 -2.40 4.84
C THR A 155 -7.70 -2.38 4.22
N LEU A 156 -7.89 -3.11 3.12
CA LEU A 156 -9.14 -3.23 2.40
C LEU A 156 -10.21 -3.99 3.21
N PHE A 157 -9.80 -5.04 3.94
CA PHE A 157 -10.70 -5.79 4.82
C PHE A 157 -11.24 -4.92 5.96
N ARG A 158 -10.42 -4.06 6.57
CA ARG A 158 -10.87 -3.13 7.61
C ARG A 158 -11.71 -1.99 7.08
N ALA A 159 -11.34 -1.44 5.92
CA ALA A 159 -12.14 -0.42 5.26
C ALA A 159 -13.54 -0.97 4.89
N SER A 160 -13.59 -2.19 4.35
CA SER A 160 -14.86 -2.88 4.06
C SER A 160 -15.67 -3.22 5.31
N ASP A 161 -15.03 -3.56 6.44
CA ASP A 161 -15.70 -3.79 7.75
C ASP A 161 -16.43 -2.54 8.23
N ALA A 162 -15.79 -1.37 8.12
CA ALA A 162 -16.32 -0.10 8.60
C ALA A 162 -17.60 0.34 7.87
N LEU A 163 -17.81 -0.13 6.63
CA LEU A 163 -18.99 0.20 5.82
C LEU A 163 -20.21 -0.67 6.16
N LEU A 164 -19.99 -1.92 6.57
CA LEU A 164 -21.05 -2.90 6.80
C LEU A 164 -21.95 -2.51 7.98
N ASP A 165 -23.22 -2.90 7.91
CA ASP A 165 -24.16 -2.84 9.04
C ASP A 165 -25.27 -3.89 8.87
N ASP A 166 -25.12 -5.05 9.52
CA ASP A 166 -26.03 -6.20 9.43
C ASP A 166 -27.45 -5.89 9.96
N ARG A 167 -27.67 -4.76 10.63
CA ARG A 167 -28.99 -4.31 11.11
C ARG A 167 -29.83 -3.66 10.02
N THR A 168 -29.21 -3.25 8.92
CA THR A 168 -29.85 -2.55 7.81
C THR A 168 -30.58 -3.52 6.87
N GLY A 169 -31.51 -2.98 6.07
CA GLY A 169 -32.26 -3.70 5.05
C GLY A 169 -32.55 -2.79 3.84
N GLY A 170 -33.11 -3.36 2.77
CA GLY A 170 -33.43 -2.59 1.55
C GLY A 170 -32.18 -2.01 0.86
N MET A 171 -32.33 -0.82 0.26
CA MET A 171 -31.28 -0.17 -0.53
C MET A 171 -30.04 0.17 0.30
N GLU A 172 -30.21 0.61 1.56
CA GLU A 172 -29.08 0.92 2.44
C GLU A 172 -28.16 -0.30 2.63
N ARG A 173 -28.75 -1.48 2.79
CA ARG A 173 -27.97 -2.72 2.90
C ARG A 173 -27.24 -3.01 1.60
N PHE A 174 -27.94 -2.91 0.46
CA PHE A 174 -27.34 -3.15 -0.85
C PHE A 174 -26.13 -2.25 -1.10
N GLU A 175 -26.25 -0.94 -0.86
CA GLU A 175 -25.15 0.02 -1.05
C GLU A 175 -23.94 -0.31 -0.16
N ARG A 176 -24.18 -0.68 1.11
CA ARG A 176 -23.11 -1.08 2.05
C ARG A 176 -22.40 -2.36 1.62
N GLU A 177 -23.16 -3.38 1.23
CA GLU A 177 -22.61 -4.65 0.76
C GLU A 177 -21.86 -4.47 -0.58
N PHE A 178 -22.40 -3.65 -1.48
CA PHE A 178 -21.76 -3.33 -2.76
C PHE A 178 -20.44 -2.57 -2.56
N ALA A 179 -20.43 -1.52 -1.73
CA ALA A 179 -19.21 -0.79 -1.41
C ALA A 179 -18.19 -1.67 -0.66
N SER A 180 -18.66 -2.56 0.22
CA SER A 180 -17.81 -3.57 0.89
C SER A 180 -17.18 -4.54 -0.11
N PHE A 181 -17.95 -5.01 -1.10
CA PHE A 181 -17.49 -5.88 -2.18
C PHE A 181 -16.44 -5.19 -3.06
N LEU A 182 -16.62 -3.92 -3.43
CA LEU A 182 -15.63 -3.17 -4.23
C LEU A 182 -14.29 -3.02 -3.50
N LEU A 183 -14.32 -2.81 -2.19
CA LEU A 183 -13.10 -2.72 -1.39
C LEU A 183 -12.46 -4.09 -1.16
N SER A 184 -13.23 -5.11 -0.81
CA SER A 184 -12.74 -6.46 -0.52
C SER A 184 -13.60 -7.51 -1.23
N PRO A 185 -13.30 -7.81 -2.50
CA PRO A 185 -14.12 -8.70 -3.32
C PRO A 185 -14.33 -10.09 -2.70
N MET A 186 -13.25 -10.71 -2.21
CA MET A 186 -13.35 -12.03 -1.57
C MET A 186 -14.21 -12.02 -0.31
N ARG A 187 -14.22 -10.91 0.46
CA ARG A 187 -15.15 -10.76 1.58
C ARG A 187 -16.59 -10.65 1.09
N GLY A 188 -16.83 -9.87 0.05
CA GLY A 188 -18.16 -9.75 -0.55
C GLY A 188 -18.69 -11.09 -1.07
N ILE A 189 -17.87 -11.85 -1.80
CA ILE A 189 -18.19 -13.21 -2.27
C ILE A 189 -18.50 -14.12 -1.07
N ASN A 190 -17.64 -14.14 -0.05
CA ASN A 190 -17.86 -14.93 1.16
C ASN A 190 -19.21 -14.59 1.81
N ARG A 191 -19.54 -13.31 1.95
CA ARG A 191 -20.82 -12.87 2.54
C ARG A 191 -22.03 -13.28 1.71
N ILE A 192 -21.92 -13.24 0.39
CA ILE A 192 -22.98 -13.70 -0.53
C ILE A 192 -23.19 -15.21 -0.38
N VAL A 193 -22.12 -16.00 -0.49
CA VAL A 193 -22.15 -17.48 -0.44
C VAL A 193 -22.62 -17.99 0.93
N THR A 194 -22.23 -17.32 2.01
CA THR A 194 -22.64 -17.69 3.38
C THR A 194 -24.03 -17.17 3.77
N GLY A 195 -24.67 -16.41 2.88
CA GLY A 195 -25.98 -15.78 3.12
C GLY A 195 -25.95 -14.58 4.06
N GLN A 196 -24.77 -14.17 4.54
CA GLN A 196 -24.61 -13.00 5.42
C GLN A 196 -25.02 -11.71 4.72
N ALA A 197 -24.77 -11.56 3.42
CA ALA A 197 -25.17 -10.38 2.64
C ALA A 197 -26.69 -10.16 2.65
N TRP A 198 -27.48 -11.22 2.88
CA TRP A 198 -28.94 -11.19 2.82
C TRP A 198 -29.59 -11.18 4.22
N ARG A 199 -28.85 -11.54 5.27
CA ARG A 199 -29.40 -11.80 6.60
C ARG A 199 -29.33 -10.58 7.53
N ARG A 200 -30.49 -10.11 7.99
CA ARG A 200 -30.57 -9.09 9.04
C ARG A 200 -30.21 -9.66 10.42
N ARG A 201 -29.48 -8.89 11.23
CA ARG A 201 -29.09 -9.23 12.61
C ARG A 201 -29.40 -8.09 13.58
N ALA A 202 -29.34 -8.38 14.88
CA ALA A 202 -29.50 -7.38 15.94
C ALA A 202 -28.25 -6.51 16.14
N THR A 203 -27.09 -7.02 15.72
CA THR A 203 -25.77 -6.39 15.87
C THR A 203 -25.27 -5.89 14.51
N SER A 204 -24.29 -4.98 14.51
CA SER A 204 -23.81 -4.31 13.29
C SER A 204 -23.05 -5.24 12.35
N GLY A 205 -22.54 -6.37 12.85
CA GLY A 205 -21.74 -7.29 12.07
C GLY A 205 -20.30 -6.85 11.85
N ARG A 206 -19.84 -5.78 12.52
CA ARG A 206 -18.49 -5.24 12.39
C ARG A 206 -17.53 -5.95 13.33
N MET A 207 -16.42 -6.45 12.79
CA MET A 207 -15.39 -7.11 13.59
C MET A 207 -14.53 -6.12 14.38
N PHE A 208 -14.43 -4.86 13.94
CA PHE A 208 -13.60 -3.84 14.59
C PHE A 208 -14.43 -2.69 15.20
N GLY A 209 -15.75 -2.83 15.23
CA GLY A 209 -16.65 -1.77 15.67
C GLY A 209 -16.61 -0.59 14.70
N THR A 210 -16.66 0.63 15.22
CA THR A 210 -16.51 1.86 14.43
C THR A 210 -15.20 2.54 14.82
N PRO A 211 -14.15 2.43 14.00
CA PRO A 211 -12.84 3.02 14.28
C PRO A 211 -12.85 4.53 14.03
N ASN A 212 -11.80 5.22 14.49
CA ASN A 212 -11.55 6.59 14.05
C ASN A 212 -11.09 6.56 12.59
N ILE A 213 -11.79 7.28 11.72
CA ILE A 213 -11.46 7.35 10.30
C ILE A 213 -11.35 8.81 9.90
N PHE A 214 -10.25 9.15 9.24
CA PHE A 214 -10.00 10.46 8.64
C PHE A 214 -9.69 10.28 7.17
N MET A 215 -10.26 11.14 6.34
CA MET A 215 -10.04 11.10 4.90
C MET A 215 -9.91 12.52 4.37
N GLN A 216 -8.98 12.74 3.45
CA GLN A 216 -8.93 13.95 2.66
C GLN A 216 -8.73 13.60 1.19
N ILE A 217 -9.47 14.31 0.34
CA ILE A 217 -9.36 14.20 -1.11
C ILE A 217 -8.90 15.57 -1.61
N SER A 218 -7.79 15.58 -2.35
CA SER A 218 -7.21 16.79 -2.94
C SER A 218 -7.30 16.66 -4.46
N LEU A 219 -7.88 17.62 -5.15
CA LEU A 219 -8.03 17.64 -6.61
C LEU A 219 -7.40 18.91 -7.18
N GLY A 220 -6.58 18.79 -8.22
CA GLY A 220 -5.95 19.97 -8.80
C GLY A 220 -5.03 19.71 -9.98
N VAL A 221 -4.24 20.74 -10.30
CA VAL A 221 -3.26 20.72 -11.39
C VAL A 221 -1.90 20.30 -10.82
N LYS A 222 -1.22 19.40 -11.53
CA LYS A 222 0.14 18.96 -11.29
C LYS A 222 1.04 19.41 -12.44
N THR A 223 2.17 20.01 -12.11
CA THR A 223 3.24 20.33 -13.06
C THR A 223 4.51 19.59 -12.68
N MET A 224 5.15 18.91 -13.62
CA MET A 224 6.33 18.07 -13.40
C MET A 224 7.49 18.50 -14.30
N ALA A 225 8.69 18.60 -13.75
CA ALA A 225 9.93 18.87 -14.48
C ALA A 225 10.95 17.76 -14.21
N PHE A 226 11.52 17.21 -15.28
CA PHE A 226 12.58 16.20 -15.22
C PHE A 226 13.94 16.84 -15.48
N GLN A 227 14.95 16.50 -14.67
CA GLN A 227 16.34 17.00 -14.75
C GLN A 227 16.43 18.54 -14.84
N GLY A 228 15.66 19.25 -14.01
CA GLY A 228 15.72 20.71 -13.93
C GLY A 228 15.21 21.44 -15.20
N ARG A 229 14.57 20.75 -16.15
CA ARG A 229 13.97 21.34 -17.36
C ARG A 229 12.68 22.12 -17.05
N MET A 230 12.79 23.16 -16.23
CA MET A 230 11.69 24.00 -15.76
C MET A 230 11.05 24.86 -16.86
N ARG A 231 11.70 25.01 -18.03
CA ARG A 231 11.19 25.79 -19.17
C ARG A 231 10.10 25.08 -19.98
N SER A 232 9.93 23.77 -19.80
CA SER A 232 8.88 22.99 -20.49
C SER A 232 8.31 21.92 -19.55
N PRO A 233 7.63 22.33 -18.45
CA PRO A 233 7.08 21.38 -17.50
C PRO A 233 5.89 20.62 -18.10
N TYR A 234 5.76 19.35 -17.74
CA TYR A 234 4.61 18.52 -18.07
C TYR A 234 3.45 18.88 -17.16
N VAL A 235 2.28 19.15 -17.72
CA VAL A 235 1.11 19.57 -16.96
C VAL A 235 0.00 18.53 -17.10
N GLY A 236 -0.69 18.24 -16.00
CA GLY A 236 -1.92 17.44 -16.03
C GLY A 236 -2.73 17.56 -14.74
N ALA A 237 -3.74 16.73 -14.62
CA ALA A 237 -4.58 16.68 -13.41
C ALA A 237 -4.03 15.67 -12.40
N SER A 238 -4.27 15.91 -11.12
CA SER A 238 -3.94 14.96 -10.04
C SER A 238 -5.03 14.95 -8.97
N MET A 239 -5.29 13.75 -8.46
CA MET A 239 -6.12 13.46 -7.30
C MET A 239 -5.26 12.77 -6.24
N LEU A 240 -5.19 13.37 -5.05
CA LEU A 240 -4.55 12.76 -3.89
C LEU A 240 -5.60 12.31 -2.88
N LEU A 241 -5.54 11.05 -2.50
CA LEU A 241 -6.30 10.48 -1.40
C LEU A 241 -5.34 10.24 -0.23
N ASP A 242 -5.58 10.89 0.90
CA ASP A 242 -4.99 10.47 2.17
C ASP A 242 -6.10 9.93 3.07
N PHE A 243 -5.87 8.73 3.61
CA PHE A 243 -6.77 8.03 4.50
C PHE A 243 -6.01 7.57 5.74
N GLU A 244 -6.67 7.69 6.89
CA GLU A 244 -6.16 7.21 8.16
C GLU A 244 -7.23 6.47 8.94
N TYR A 245 -6.82 5.34 9.47
CA TYR A 245 -7.63 4.44 10.27
C TYR A 245 -7.02 4.29 11.67
N GLY A 246 -7.87 4.33 12.69
CA GLY A 246 -7.51 4.05 14.08
C GLY A 246 -6.95 5.24 14.84
N ASP A 247 -6.50 4.96 16.07
CA ASP A 247 -5.78 5.93 16.89
C ASP A 247 -4.28 5.60 16.92
N ARG A 248 -3.49 6.55 16.45
CA ARG A 248 -2.04 6.50 16.40
C ARG A 248 -1.39 6.44 17.78
N PHE A 249 -1.99 7.07 18.78
CA PHE A 249 -1.43 7.16 20.14
C PHE A 249 -2.12 6.22 21.13
N GLU A 250 -2.78 5.17 20.64
CA GLU A 250 -3.29 4.10 21.52
C GLU A 250 -2.17 3.57 22.42
N ALA A 251 -2.33 3.75 23.73
CA ALA A 251 -1.30 3.56 24.76
C ALA A 251 -0.65 2.18 24.75
N LYS A 252 -1.43 1.14 24.42
CA LYS A 252 -0.99 -0.25 24.33
C LYS A 252 -1.74 -0.95 23.23
N SER A 253 -1.07 -1.23 22.11
CA SER A 253 -1.65 -2.05 21.06
C SER A 253 -0.82 -3.29 20.74
N THR A 254 -1.49 -4.43 20.80
CA THR A 254 -0.98 -5.74 20.38
C THR A 254 -1.71 -6.28 19.14
N LYS A 255 -2.63 -5.50 18.56
CA LYS A 255 -3.46 -5.94 17.43
C LYS A 255 -2.90 -5.35 16.14
N PRO A 256 -2.43 -6.18 15.19
CA PRO A 256 -1.99 -5.69 13.88
C PRO A 256 -3.06 -4.85 13.19
N TYR A 257 -2.65 -3.79 12.50
CA TYR A 257 -3.44 -2.86 11.71
C TYR A 257 -4.59 -2.16 12.45
N ASP A 258 -4.52 -2.10 13.77
CA ASP A 258 -5.41 -1.22 14.54
C ASP A 258 -5.17 0.28 14.26
N TYR A 259 -4.02 0.61 13.69
CA TYR A 259 -3.71 1.89 13.06
C TYR A 259 -3.03 1.67 11.71
N PHE A 260 -3.48 2.39 10.69
CA PHE A 260 -2.78 2.46 9.41
C PHE A 260 -3.09 3.75 8.64
N THR A 261 -2.20 4.11 7.72
CA THR A 261 -2.39 5.23 6.79
C THR A 261 -2.21 4.78 5.35
N VAL A 262 -3.03 5.32 4.46
CA VAL A 262 -2.94 5.12 3.02
C VAL A 262 -2.79 6.48 2.36
N ARG A 263 -1.80 6.63 1.48
CA ARG A 263 -1.70 7.72 0.54
C ARG A 263 -1.73 7.14 -0.87
N ALA A 264 -2.60 7.67 -1.72
CA ALA A 264 -2.65 7.31 -3.13
C ALA A 264 -2.70 8.57 -4.01
N GLU A 265 -1.98 8.55 -5.12
CA GLU A 265 -2.06 9.57 -6.18
C GLU A 265 -2.59 8.93 -7.46
N LEU A 266 -3.74 9.43 -7.93
CA LEU A 266 -4.20 9.21 -9.30
C LEU A 266 -3.91 10.46 -10.12
N GLN A 267 -3.34 10.29 -11.32
CA GLN A 267 -2.99 11.41 -12.20
C GLN A 267 -3.54 11.21 -13.61
N GLY A 268 -3.92 12.32 -14.22
CA GLY A 268 -4.27 12.43 -15.63
C GLY A 268 -3.18 13.23 -16.35
N MET A 269 -2.02 12.60 -16.55
CA MET A 269 -0.90 13.16 -17.30
C MET A 269 -0.65 12.30 -18.54
N LYS A 270 -0.41 12.94 -19.69
CA LYS A 270 -0.20 12.24 -20.95
C LYS A 270 1.04 11.33 -20.85
N TYR A 271 0.92 10.08 -21.30
CA TYR A 271 1.99 9.08 -21.29
C TYR A 271 2.53 8.73 -19.89
N GLN A 272 1.73 8.91 -18.85
CA GLN A 272 2.10 8.53 -17.49
C GLN A 272 1.04 7.58 -16.91
N PRO A 273 1.42 6.68 -15.98
CA PRO A 273 0.48 5.77 -15.36
C PRO A 273 -0.57 6.54 -14.56
N VAL A 274 -1.80 6.02 -14.54
CA VAL A 274 -2.90 6.62 -13.79
C VAL A 274 -2.61 6.56 -12.30
N LEU A 275 -2.17 5.41 -11.76
CA LEU A 275 -1.72 5.28 -10.37
C LEU A 275 -0.21 5.57 -10.31
N SER A 276 0.17 6.75 -9.81
CA SER A 276 1.58 7.14 -9.72
C SER A 276 2.19 6.96 -8.33
N GLN A 277 1.35 6.83 -7.30
CA GLN A 277 1.79 6.65 -5.93
C GLN A 277 0.78 5.82 -5.15
N LEU A 278 1.28 4.86 -4.38
CA LEU A 278 0.54 4.18 -3.31
C LEU A 278 1.49 3.89 -2.16
N ASN A 279 1.28 4.53 -1.02
CA ASN A 279 2.02 4.26 0.21
C ASN A 279 1.07 3.82 1.30
N ILE A 280 1.34 2.66 1.90
CA ILE A 280 0.59 2.15 3.05
C ILE A 280 1.56 1.91 4.18
N LYS A 281 1.18 2.38 5.36
CA LYS A 281 1.90 2.13 6.61
C LYS A 281 0.94 1.55 7.62
N GLY A 282 1.16 0.29 8.01
CA GLY A 282 0.35 -0.41 9.00
C GLY A 282 1.13 -0.67 10.28
N ARG A 283 0.50 -0.44 11.44
CA ARG A 283 1.08 -0.77 12.75
C ARG A 283 0.89 -2.25 13.04
N LEU A 284 1.96 -2.98 13.33
CA LEU A 284 1.88 -4.39 13.73
C LEU A 284 1.76 -4.53 15.25
N LEU A 285 2.54 -3.74 15.99
CA LEU A 285 2.52 -3.66 17.46
C LEU A 285 3.07 -2.30 17.91
N SER A 286 2.61 -1.76 19.03
CA SER A 286 3.19 -0.56 19.62
C SER A 286 3.11 -0.53 21.13
N ARG A 287 4.05 0.22 21.70
CA ARG A 287 4.05 0.60 23.12
C ARG A 287 4.23 2.11 23.21
N GLU A 288 3.46 2.72 24.09
CA GLU A 288 3.70 4.08 24.52
C GLU A 288 4.99 4.15 25.34
N VAL A 289 5.79 5.18 25.07
CA VAL A 289 7.07 5.44 25.72
C VAL A 289 7.01 6.75 26.52
N LEU A 290 6.16 7.68 26.10
CA LEU A 290 5.96 8.98 26.75
C LEU A 290 4.46 9.29 26.80
N ASP A 291 3.95 9.48 28.02
CA ASP A 291 2.60 10.01 28.26
C ASP A 291 2.71 11.17 29.26
N HIS A 292 2.70 12.39 28.75
CA HIS A 292 2.63 13.60 29.55
C HIS A 292 1.41 14.43 29.14
N LYS A 293 0.92 15.30 30.04
CA LYS A 293 -0.37 16.01 29.90
C LYS A 293 -0.64 16.64 28.52
N ASN A 294 0.39 17.06 27.79
CA ASN A 294 0.27 17.66 26.46
C ASN A 294 1.12 16.97 25.38
N SER A 295 1.90 15.95 25.74
CA SER A 295 2.90 15.37 24.83
C SER A 295 2.82 13.84 24.89
N SER A 296 2.69 13.21 23.73
CA SER A 296 2.51 11.77 23.61
C SER A 296 3.56 11.20 22.65
N GLY A 297 4.21 10.11 23.04
CA GLY A 297 5.25 9.45 22.27
C GLY A 297 5.10 7.93 22.28
N SER A 298 5.20 7.32 21.11
CA SER A 298 5.06 5.86 20.96
C SER A 298 6.16 5.29 20.07
N ILE A 299 6.57 4.07 20.38
CA ILE A 299 7.43 3.25 19.52
C ILE A 299 6.68 1.99 19.10
N GLY A 300 6.87 1.53 17.87
CA GLY A 300 6.20 0.33 17.40
C GLY A 300 6.89 -0.31 16.20
N LEU A 301 6.43 -1.51 15.86
CA LEU A 301 6.76 -2.20 14.62
C LEU A 301 5.70 -1.85 13.58
N TYR A 302 6.16 -1.54 12.38
CA TYR A 302 5.33 -1.13 11.25
C TYR A 302 5.69 -1.93 10.01
N GLN A 303 4.68 -2.26 9.22
CA GLN A 303 4.85 -2.75 7.87
C GLN A 303 4.63 -1.59 6.89
N HIS A 304 5.48 -1.47 5.88
CA HIS A 304 5.33 -0.46 4.84
C HIS A 304 5.23 -1.12 3.48
N PHE A 305 4.37 -0.55 2.65
CA PHE A 305 4.24 -0.83 1.24
C PHE A 305 4.38 0.50 0.51
N ASP A 306 5.35 0.61 -0.39
CA ASP A 306 5.60 1.84 -1.14
C ASP A 306 5.64 1.56 -2.63
N PHE A 307 4.89 2.34 -3.39
CA PHE A 307 4.83 2.25 -4.84
C PHE A 307 4.86 3.64 -5.43
N TYR A 308 5.80 3.87 -6.33
CA TYR A 308 5.98 5.08 -7.09
C TYR A 308 6.31 4.71 -8.52
N ASP A 309 5.41 5.05 -9.44
CA ASP A 309 5.56 4.69 -10.84
C ASP A 309 5.50 5.92 -11.75
N SER A 310 6.29 5.86 -12.80
CA SER A 310 6.28 6.81 -13.90
C SER A 310 6.71 6.09 -15.16
N ASP A 311 6.35 6.65 -16.30
CA ASP A 311 6.64 6.05 -17.59
C ASP A 311 7.38 7.03 -18.50
N THR A 312 7.73 6.56 -19.69
CA THR A 312 8.60 7.20 -20.65
C THR A 312 8.04 8.56 -21.04
N ILE A 313 8.86 9.59 -20.82
CA ILE A 313 8.58 10.93 -21.32
C ILE A 313 8.97 10.98 -22.80
N THR A 314 7.98 10.98 -23.70
CA THR A 314 8.16 10.85 -25.16
C THR A 314 9.16 11.83 -25.78
N ASN A 315 9.24 13.07 -25.28
CA ASN A 315 10.13 14.09 -25.87
C ASN A 315 11.62 13.87 -25.56
N ILE A 316 11.94 13.03 -24.58
CA ILE A 316 13.32 12.80 -24.11
C ILE A 316 13.67 11.31 -24.02
N ASP A 317 12.70 10.44 -24.29
CA ASP A 317 12.80 8.99 -24.23
C ASP A 317 13.43 8.47 -22.92
N LYS A 318 12.95 9.01 -21.79
CA LYS A 318 13.42 8.64 -20.46
C LYS A 318 12.29 8.45 -19.47
N VAL A 319 12.43 7.42 -18.64
CA VAL A 319 11.57 7.16 -17.48
C VAL A 319 12.07 7.98 -16.28
N PRO A 320 11.22 8.83 -15.65
CA PRO A 320 11.65 9.71 -14.57
C PRO A 320 12.15 8.98 -13.31
N TYR A 321 11.34 8.04 -12.82
CA TYR A 321 11.57 7.26 -11.62
C TYR A 321 10.67 6.02 -11.57
N LYS A 322 11.15 4.95 -10.95
CA LYS A 322 10.35 3.78 -10.57
C LYS A 322 10.86 3.29 -9.22
N LEU A 323 9.96 3.09 -8.27
CA LEU A 323 10.27 2.48 -6.98
C LEU A 323 9.07 1.64 -6.56
N GLY A 324 9.32 0.38 -6.21
CA GLY A 324 8.32 -0.47 -5.58
C GLY A 324 8.94 -1.18 -4.38
N VAL A 325 8.24 -1.25 -3.27
CA VAL A 325 8.70 -1.87 -2.02
C VAL A 325 7.50 -2.62 -1.44
N PRO A 326 7.19 -3.83 -1.94
CA PRO A 326 6.03 -4.59 -1.51
C PRO A 326 6.30 -5.29 -0.16
N ALA A 327 7.56 -5.54 0.18
CA ALA A 327 7.96 -6.28 1.37
C ALA A 327 8.95 -5.49 2.23
N SER A 328 8.43 -4.75 3.21
CA SER A 328 9.26 -4.09 4.21
C SER A 328 8.64 -4.06 5.61
N VAL A 329 9.51 -4.11 6.62
CA VAL A 329 9.13 -4.05 8.03
C VAL A 329 10.15 -3.21 8.79
N GLY A 330 9.70 -2.43 9.76
CA GLY A 330 10.58 -1.50 10.46
C GLY A 330 10.07 -1.01 11.78
N VAL A 331 10.95 -0.36 12.52
CA VAL A 331 10.63 0.33 13.77
C VAL A 331 10.23 1.77 13.48
N GLY A 332 9.23 2.27 14.19
CA GLY A 332 8.72 3.62 14.05
C GLY A 332 8.58 4.30 15.39
N PHE A 333 9.03 5.55 15.45
CA PHE A 333 8.79 6.48 16.54
C PHE A 333 7.81 7.56 16.09
N LEU A 334 6.86 7.87 16.95
CA LEU A 334 5.85 8.90 16.73
C LEU A 334 5.84 9.81 17.95
N PHE A 335 5.82 11.11 17.71
CA PHE A 335 5.77 12.12 18.77
C PHE A 335 4.78 13.20 18.41
N ARG A 336 4.12 13.73 19.45
CA ARG A 336 3.21 14.86 19.33
C ARG A 336 3.37 15.75 20.55
N ASP A 337 3.26 17.04 20.30
CA ASP A 337 3.14 18.05 21.32
C ASP A 337 1.97 19.02 21.02
N VAL A 338 1.10 19.19 22.02
CA VAL A 338 -0.10 20.04 21.93
C VAL A 338 0.07 21.22 22.87
N GLU A 339 0.81 22.24 22.43
CA GLU A 339 1.00 23.44 23.24
C GLU A 339 -0.27 24.33 23.27
N ARG A 340 -0.55 24.91 24.44
CA ARG A 340 -1.81 25.63 24.72
C ARG A 340 -1.86 27.00 24.03
N LYS A 341 -2.35 27.01 22.77
CA LYS A 341 -3.48 27.83 22.24
C LYS A 341 -3.39 28.11 20.73
N CYS A 342 -2.22 28.00 20.10
CA CYS A 342 -2.06 28.45 18.70
C CYS A 342 -1.54 27.41 17.71
N TYR A 343 -0.79 26.39 18.14
CA TYR A 343 -0.20 25.41 17.22
C TYR A 343 -0.26 23.97 17.75
N ILE A 344 -0.36 23.01 16.84
CA ILE A 344 -0.23 21.56 17.10
C ILE A 344 0.96 21.08 16.29
N PHE A 345 1.91 20.40 16.96
CA PHE A 345 3.08 19.82 16.32
C PHE A 345 3.04 18.30 16.43
N ASP A 346 3.32 17.59 15.34
CA ASP A 346 3.56 16.15 15.37
C ASP A 346 4.68 15.76 14.41
N CYS A 347 5.47 14.76 14.79
CA CYS A 347 6.53 14.24 13.96
C CYS A 347 6.64 12.72 14.05
N TYR A 348 7.37 12.15 13.10
CA TYR A 348 7.69 10.74 13.08
C TYR A 348 9.02 10.44 12.42
N ALA A 349 9.56 9.29 12.79
CA ALA A 349 10.70 8.68 12.17
C ALA A 349 10.48 7.16 12.10
N HIS A 350 10.79 6.55 10.95
CA HIS A 350 10.76 5.12 10.74
C HIS A 350 12.09 4.67 10.14
N ALA A 351 12.58 3.52 10.58
CA ALA A 351 13.71 2.81 9.99
C ALA A 351 13.25 1.40 9.63
N ASN A 352 13.31 1.06 8.35
CA ASN A 352 12.75 -0.18 7.81
C ASN A 352 13.80 -1.01 7.11
N ALA A 353 13.74 -2.33 7.30
CA ALA A 353 14.40 -3.30 6.45
C ALA A 353 13.51 -3.59 5.24
N ILE A 354 14.11 -3.56 4.05
CA ILE A 354 13.46 -3.89 2.78
C ILE A 354 13.93 -5.28 2.39
N ILE A 355 13.00 -6.24 2.43
CA ILE A 355 13.26 -7.64 2.06
C ILE A 355 13.30 -7.74 0.54
N LEU A 356 12.30 -7.16 -0.12
CA LEU A 356 12.20 -7.05 -1.57
C LEU A 356 11.74 -5.63 -1.93
N GLY A 357 12.42 -5.04 -2.90
CA GLY A 357 12.06 -3.82 -3.58
C GLY A 357 12.52 -3.83 -5.03
N SER A 358 12.14 -2.78 -5.74
CA SER A 358 12.31 -2.60 -7.17
C SER A 358 12.71 -1.15 -7.41
N ILE A 359 13.74 -0.90 -8.21
CA ILE A 359 14.23 0.46 -8.50
C ILE A 359 14.58 0.59 -9.97
N LEU A 360 14.18 1.70 -10.60
CA LEU A 360 14.46 1.97 -12.03
C LEU A 360 15.91 1.65 -12.40
N SER A 361 16.10 0.97 -13.52
CA SER A 361 17.41 0.79 -14.14
C SER A 361 17.54 1.57 -15.44
N ASP A 362 18.77 2.00 -15.73
CA ASP A 362 19.12 2.72 -16.96
C ASP A 362 19.72 1.80 -18.03
N HIS A 363 20.13 0.57 -17.66
CA HIS A 363 20.86 -0.36 -18.54
C HIS A 363 20.20 -1.75 -18.64
N TYR A 364 19.17 -2.01 -17.84
CA TYR A 364 18.42 -3.26 -17.86
C TYR A 364 17.05 -3.02 -18.46
N TRP A 365 16.84 -3.58 -19.65
CA TRP A 365 15.53 -3.69 -20.28
C TRP A 365 15.43 -5.09 -20.87
N THR A 366 14.46 -5.88 -20.42
CA THR A 366 14.20 -7.21 -20.95
C THR A 366 12.71 -7.45 -20.84
N ASP A 367 12.08 -7.82 -21.96
CA ASP A 367 10.62 -7.92 -22.09
C ASP A 367 9.94 -6.62 -21.61
N GLU A 368 9.11 -6.68 -20.55
CA GLU A 368 8.43 -5.51 -19.98
C GLU A 368 9.16 -4.86 -18.79
N ARG A 369 10.26 -5.46 -18.30
CA ARG A 369 10.97 -5.02 -17.09
C ARG A 369 12.13 -4.09 -17.41
N ASN A 370 12.02 -2.86 -16.88
CA ASN A 370 13.04 -1.81 -16.95
C ASN A 370 13.58 -1.35 -15.59
N TYR A 371 13.57 -2.25 -14.60
CA TYR A 371 13.99 -1.95 -13.24
C TYR A 371 14.73 -3.14 -12.64
N ASN A 372 15.51 -2.87 -11.60
CA ASN A 372 16.22 -3.88 -10.84
C ASN A 372 15.38 -4.29 -9.62
N PHE A 373 15.31 -5.59 -9.34
CA PHE A 373 15.00 -6.06 -8.01
C PHE A 373 16.16 -5.75 -7.05
N ALA A 374 15.84 -5.52 -5.79
CA ALA A 374 16.80 -5.16 -4.77
C ALA A 374 16.30 -5.51 -3.37
N SER A 375 17.22 -5.52 -2.41
CA SER A 375 16.90 -5.45 -0.99
C SER A 375 17.73 -4.36 -0.31
N GLY A 376 17.40 -3.97 0.91
CA GLY A 376 18.12 -2.89 1.58
C GLY A 376 17.38 -2.31 2.76
N PHE A 377 17.38 -0.97 2.89
CA PHE A 377 16.70 -0.29 3.98
C PHE A 377 16.10 1.04 3.55
N SER A 378 15.14 1.54 4.34
CA SER A 378 14.63 2.90 4.22
C SER A 378 14.59 3.64 5.55
N LEU A 379 14.81 4.94 5.49
CA LEU A 379 14.61 5.89 6.58
C LEU A 379 13.53 6.87 6.16
N LYS A 380 12.46 6.99 6.93
CA LYS A 380 11.34 7.90 6.61
C LYS A 380 11.06 8.80 7.78
N GLY A 381 10.97 10.10 7.54
CA GLY A 381 10.66 11.07 8.58
C GLY A 381 9.66 12.12 8.09
N GLY A 382 8.94 12.71 9.02
CA GLY A 382 8.07 13.83 8.70
C GLY A 382 7.66 14.62 9.93
N ALA A 383 7.29 15.87 9.69
CA ALA A 383 6.81 16.80 10.70
C ALA A 383 5.62 17.60 10.16
N ASN A 384 4.66 17.88 11.04
CA ASN A 384 3.47 18.64 10.75
C ASN A 384 3.31 19.74 11.79
N ILE A 385 2.94 20.93 11.34
CA ILE A 385 2.51 22.03 12.21
C ILE A 385 1.16 22.54 11.72
N THR A 386 0.22 22.74 12.65
CA THR A 386 -1.11 23.30 12.36
C THR A 386 -1.34 24.56 13.14
N TRP A 387 -1.65 25.68 12.47
CA TRP A 387 -1.92 26.98 13.09
C TRP A 387 -3.40 27.22 13.31
N ASN A 388 -3.73 27.85 14.44
CA ASN A 388 -5.09 28.12 14.91
C ASN A 388 -5.96 26.87 14.87
N ARG A 389 -5.36 25.71 15.18
CA ARG A 389 -5.92 24.34 15.15
C ARG A 389 -6.45 23.83 13.81
N LYS A 390 -6.90 24.70 12.91
CA LYS A 390 -7.57 24.33 11.64
C LYS A 390 -7.38 25.32 10.49
N LYS A 391 -6.76 26.49 10.71
CA LYS A 391 -6.75 27.58 9.71
C LYS A 391 -5.69 27.35 8.63
N ALA A 392 -4.52 26.86 9.02
CA ALA A 392 -3.46 26.50 8.10
C ALA A 392 -2.65 25.32 8.64
N SER A 393 -2.03 24.55 7.76
CA SER A 393 -1.07 23.52 8.15
C SER A 393 0.10 23.43 7.17
N LEU A 394 1.28 23.16 7.70
CA LEU A 394 2.48 22.84 6.93
C LEU A 394 2.93 21.43 7.31
N SER A 395 3.19 20.61 6.30
CA SER A 395 3.69 19.25 6.42
C SER A 395 4.95 19.12 5.59
N VAL A 396 6.00 18.55 6.20
CA VAL A 396 7.24 18.21 5.52
C VAL A 396 7.51 16.73 5.76
N SER A 397 7.79 15.98 4.70
CA SER A 397 8.22 14.58 4.80
C SER A 397 9.40 14.30 3.89
N HIS A 398 10.23 13.36 4.32
CA HIS A 398 11.37 12.87 3.57
C HIS A 398 11.48 11.35 3.73
N GLU A 399 11.63 10.67 2.60
CA GLU A 399 11.83 9.23 2.53
C GLU A 399 13.15 8.97 1.79
N TYR A 400 14.04 8.26 2.45
CA TYR A 400 15.32 7.81 1.90
C TYR A 400 15.30 6.29 1.79
N TYR A 401 15.65 5.79 0.61
CA TYR A 401 15.78 4.37 0.31
C TYR A 401 17.22 4.10 -0.13
N ARG A 402 17.83 3.05 0.41
CA ARG A 402 19.12 2.51 -0.03
C ARG A 402 18.92 1.05 -0.42
N LEU A 403 19.12 0.77 -1.69
CA LEU A 403 18.79 -0.51 -2.32
C LEU A 403 20.03 -1.11 -2.98
N PHE A 404 20.17 -2.42 -2.83
CA PHE A 404 21.29 -3.20 -3.34
C PHE A 404 20.75 -4.28 -4.27
N THR A 405 21.16 -4.25 -5.54
CA THR A 405 20.88 -5.31 -6.51
C THR A 405 22.03 -6.29 -6.51
N TRP A 406 21.78 -7.51 -6.04
CA TRP A 406 22.85 -8.46 -5.71
C TRP A 406 23.34 -9.27 -6.90
N LYS A 407 22.39 -9.75 -7.72
CA LYS A 407 22.63 -10.68 -8.84
C LYS A 407 22.38 -9.99 -10.17
N GLY A 408 23.46 -9.57 -10.83
CA GLY A 408 23.40 -9.04 -12.19
C GLY A 408 23.60 -10.09 -13.28
N TYR A 409 23.32 -9.72 -14.53
CA TYR A 409 23.69 -10.53 -15.71
C TYR A 409 25.20 -10.45 -15.99
N LYS A 410 25.68 -11.32 -16.88
CA LYS A 410 27.11 -11.40 -17.22
C LYS A 410 27.47 -10.25 -18.18
N PRO A 411 28.63 -9.59 -18.01
CA PRO A 411 29.11 -8.64 -19.00
C PRO A 411 29.19 -9.27 -20.39
N GLY A 412 28.67 -8.58 -21.40
CA GLY A 412 28.60 -9.08 -22.78
C GLY A 412 27.34 -9.88 -23.12
N THR A 413 26.41 -10.10 -22.18
CA THR A 413 25.06 -10.60 -22.52
C THR A 413 24.34 -9.55 -23.36
N ASN A 414 23.86 -9.95 -24.54
CA ASN A 414 22.97 -9.14 -25.35
C ASN A 414 21.53 -9.30 -24.81
N LEU A 415 20.99 -8.24 -24.20
CA LEU A 415 19.64 -8.27 -23.62
C LEU A 415 18.53 -8.32 -24.70
N ASP A 416 18.83 -7.95 -25.94
CA ASP A 416 17.87 -8.00 -27.04
C ASP A 416 17.69 -9.41 -27.62
N GLU A 417 18.64 -10.31 -27.38
CA GLU A 417 18.67 -11.68 -27.93
C GLU A 417 18.50 -12.77 -26.85
N VAL A 418 18.58 -12.40 -25.57
CA VAL A 418 18.50 -13.36 -24.47
C VAL A 418 17.07 -13.87 -24.29
N ASP A 419 16.94 -15.15 -23.97
CA ASP A 419 15.65 -15.70 -23.55
C ASP A 419 15.31 -15.21 -22.15
N PHE A 420 14.38 -14.25 -22.09
CA PHE A 420 13.92 -13.63 -20.84
C PHE A 420 13.23 -14.63 -19.90
N ARG A 421 12.68 -15.73 -20.41
CA ARG A 421 12.01 -16.76 -19.60
C ARG A 421 12.97 -17.62 -18.80
N THR A 422 14.26 -17.62 -19.16
CA THR A 422 15.30 -18.39 -18.48
C THR A 422 16.37 -17.50 -17.85
N LEU A 423 16.36 -16.20 -18.14
CA LEU A 423 17.29 -15.23 -17.58
C LEU A 423 17.01 -14.95 -16.09
N ASN A 424 17.66 -15.73 -15.23
CA ASN A 424 17.50 -15.61 -13.78
C ASN A 424 18.43 -14.51 -13.20
N VAL A 425 18.04 -13.23 -13.29
CA VAL A 425 18.80 -12.09 -12.75
C VAL A 425 17.90 -11.04 -12.10
N MET A 426 18.44 -10.29 -11.13
CA MET A 426 17.73 -9.18 -10.47
C MET A 426 17.82 -7.86 -11.26
N GLY A 427 18.44 -7.85 -12.45
CA GLY A 427 18.70 -6.66 -13.26
C GLY A 427 20.19 -6.31 -13.31
N ASP A 428 20.56 -5.03 -13.29
CA ASP A 428 21.95 -4.57 -13.20
C ASP A 428 22.48 -4.62 -11.77
N LYS A 429 23.64 -5.25 -11.56
CA LYS A 429 24.31 -5.22 -10.25
C LYS A 429 24.69 -3.78 -9.88
N SER A 430 24.04 -3.25 -8.86
CA SER A 430 24.06 -1.82 -8.55
C SER A 430 23.76 -1.52 -7.09
N VAL A 431 24.10 -0.29 -6.68
CA VAL A 431 23.68 0.29 -5.41
C VAL A 431 22.95 1.60 -5.70
N ALA A 432 21.66 1.64 -5.40
CA ALA A 432 20.80 2.78 -5.68
C ALA A 432 20.37 3.48 -4.40
N SER A 433 20.29 4.81 -4.46
CA SER A 433 19.64 5.67 -3.49
C SER A 433 18.46 6.36 -4.14
N PHE A 434 17.31 6.34 -3.47
CA PHE A 434 16.12 7.06 -3.89
C PHE A 434 15.62 7.95 -2.76
N ASN A 435 15.35 9.22 -3.07
CA ASN A 435 14.91 10.22 -2.11
C ASN A 435 13.58 10.78 -2.56
N VAL A 436 12.60 10.86 -1.66
CA VAL A 436 11.32 11.53 -1.89
C VAL A 436 11.16 12.60 -0.82
N THR A 437 11.17 13.86 -1.22
CA THR A 437 10.90 14.98 -0.32
C THR A 437 9.58 15.62 -0.69
N GLU A 438 8.68 15.79 0.27
CA GLU A 438 7.40 16.47 0.07
C GLU A 438 7.23 17.62 1.06
N VAL A 439 6.67 18.73 0.56
CA VAL A 439 6.28 19.89 1.36
C VAL A 439 4.87 20.27 0.97
N ARG A 440 3.92 20.14 1.90
CA ARG A 440 2.51 20.47 1.69
C ARG A 440 2.09 21.61 2.59
N PHE A 441 1.46 22.61 2.00
CA PHE A 441 0.80 23.70 2.71
C PHE A 441 -0.70 23.67 2.40
N ASP A 442 -1.53 23.66 3.44
CA ASP A 442 -2.98 23.81 3.33
C ASP A 442 -3.43 25.11 4.01
N TYR A 443 -4.31 25.87 3.38
CA TYR A 443 -4.96 27.05 3.95
C TYR A 443 -6.48 26.94 3.87
N GLN A 444 -7.18 27.18 4.96
CA GLN A 444 -8.64 27.05 5.05
C GLN A 444 -9.34 28.14 4.24
N LEU A 445 -10.13 27.73 3.24
CA LEU A 445 -10.98 28.64 2.45
C LEU A 445 -12.40 28.65 3.01
N LEU A 446 -12.95 27.46 3.26
CA LEU A 446 -14.23 27.24 3.93
C LEU A 446 -14.05 26.19 5.03
N LYS A 447 -15.11 25.93 5.82
CA LYS A 447 -15.05 25.04 6.98
C LYS A 447 -14.29 23.74 6.73
N LYS A 448 -14.60 22.99 5.66
CA LYS A 448 -13.92 21.72 5.30
C LYS A 448 -13.11 21.80 4.01
N LEU A 449 -13.06 22.96 3.35
CA LEU A 449 -12.41 23.17 2.05
C LEU A 449 -11.14 24.00 2.22
N TYR A 450 -10.04 23.50 1.68
CA TYR A 450 -8.70 24.08 1.80
C TYR A 450 -8.10 24.32 0.41
N GLY A 451 -7.39 25.44 0.25
CA GLY A 451 -6.45 25.61 -0.84
C GLY A 451 -5.14 24.93 -0.46
N THR A 452 -4.59 24.12 -1.36
CA THR A 452 -3.41 23.30 -1.10
C THR A 452 -2.34 23.55 -2.15
N VAL A 453 -1.12 23.79 -1.67
CA VAL A 453 0.09 23.76 -2.49
C VAL A 453 0.95 22.61 -2.00
N LEU A 454 1.34 21.71 -2.90
CA LEU A 454 2.25 20.62 -2.60
C LEU A 454 3.45 20.71 -3.54
N PHE A 455 4.64 20.57 -2.98
CA PHE A 455 5.88 20.38 -3.70
C PHE A 455 6.40 18.98 -3.42
N SER A 456 6.86 18.28 -4.46
CA SER A 456 7.49 16.97 -4.36
C SER A 456 8.79 16.96 -5.17
N ASN A 457 9.85 16.40 -4.61
CA ASN A 457 11.12 16.18 -5.30
C ASN A 457 11.55 14.72 -5.13
N LYS A 458 11.71 14.02 -6.25
CA LYS A 458 12.16 12.64 -6.31
C LYS A 458 13.55 12.61 -6.93
N VAL A 459 14.56 12.13 -6.21
CA VAL A 459 15.95 12.07 -6.67
C VAL A 459 16.46 10.64 -6.58
N ARG A 460 16.91 10.09 -7.71
CA ARG A 460 17.59 8.80 -7.80
C ARG A 460 19.06 9.01 -8.10
N SER A 461 19.91 8.22 -7.45
CA SER A 461 21.32 8.07 -7.77
C SER A 461 21.64 6.59 -7.74
N THR A 462 22.08 6.03 -8.87
CA THR A 462 22.43 4.62 -8.99
C THR A 462 23.89 4.49 -9.39
N HIS A 463 24.65 3.78 -8.56
CA HIS A 463 26.02 3.38 -8.85
C HIS A 463 26.01 1.96 -9.42
N TYR A 464 26.45 1.82 -10.67
CA TYR A 464 26.44 0.54 -11.37
C TYR A 464 27.83 -0.09 -11.30
N ARG A 465 27.91 -1.41 -11.12
CA ARG A 465 29.21 -2.10 -11.10
C ARG A 465 29.88 -2.09 -12.48
N ASP A 466 29.08 -2.40 -13.50
CA ASP A 466 29.55 -2.71 -14.85
C ASP A 466 29.19 -1.63 -15.88
N TRP A 467 28.47 -0.58 -15.47
CA TRP A 467 27.95 0.48 -16.34
C TRP A 467 28.21 1.87 -15.76
N PRO A 468 28.05 2.95 -16.55
CA PRO A 468 28.12 4.30 -16.04
C PRO A 468 27.03 4.62 -15.02
N ASP A 469 27.42 5.33 -13.96
CA ASP A 469 26.52 5.85 -12.95
C ASP A 469 25.49 6.81 -13.53
N HIS A 470 24.32 6.86 -12.90
CA HIS A 470 23.26 7.75 -13.34
C HIS A 470 22.58 8.45 -12.16
N VAL A 471 22.24 9.72 -12.37
CA VAL A 471 21.48 10.55 -11.43
C VAL A 471 20.28 11.14 -12.15
N SER A 472 19.10 10.99 -11.55
CA SER A 472 17.88 11.62 -12.04
C SER A 472 17.18 12.41 -10.93
N SER A 473 16.52 13.50 -11.31
CA SER A 473 15.71 14.30 -10.41
C SER A 473 14.42 14.70 -11.11
N THR A 474 13.31 14.56 -10.39
CA THR A 474 11.97 14.93 -10.85
C THR A 474 11.31 15.80 -9.80
N MET A 475 11.02 17.05 -10.19
CA MET A 475 10.33 18.01 -9.33
C MET A 475 8.88 18.11 -9.78
N SER A 476 7.95 18.10 -8.84
CA SER A 476 6.53 18.29 -9.09
C SER A 476 5.97 19.37 -8.18
N LEU A 477 5.14 20.24 -8.75
CA LEU A 477 4.39 21.27 -8.04
C LEU A 477 2.89 21.04 -8.29
N TYR A 478 2.11 21.18 -7.24
CA TYR A 478 0.69 20.92 -7.22
C TYR A 478 -0.05 22.15 -6.70
N ALA A 479 -1.12 22.53 -7.38
CA ALA A 479 -2.08 23.52 -6.93
C ALA A 479 -3.47 22.87 -6.89
N MET A 480 -4.04 22.72 -5.69
CA MET A 480 -5.20 21.85 -5.46
C MET A 480 -6.23 22.47 -4.53
N LEU A 481 -7.45 21.95 -4.61
CA LEU A 481 -8.48 22.09 -3.59
C LEU A 481 -8.60 20.79 -2.80
N THR A 482 -8.51 20.88 -1.48
CA THR A 482 -8.61 19.74 -0.57
C THR A 482 -9.88 19.81 0.24
N TYR A 483 -10.67 18.73 0.21
CA TYR A 483 -11.79 18.53 1.11
C TYR A 483 -11.42 17.52 2.20
N LYS A 484 -11.58 17.91 3.47
CA LYS A 484 -11.25 17.08 4.64
C LYS A 484 -12.54 16.56 5.30
N PHE A 485 -12.76 15.25 5.29
CA PHE A 485 -13.98 14.59 5.76
C PHE A 485 -14.01 14.43 7.27
#